data_AF-A0A242DHZ6-F1
#
_entry.id   AF-A0A242DHZ6-F1
#
_cell.length_a   1.000
_cell.length_b   1.000
_cell.length_c   1.000
_cell.angle_alpha   90.00
_cell.angle_beta   90.00
_cell.angle_gamma   90.00
#
_symmetry.space_group_name_H-M   'P 1'
#
loop_
_entity.id
_entity.type
_entity.pdbx_description
1 polymer ?
#
loop_
_entity_poly.entity_id
_entity_poly.type
_entity_poly.pdbx_seq_one_letter_code
_entity_poly.pdbx_strand_id
1 'polypeptide(L)'
;MSKEDKKIADDLQAELKKVLGLEYLTKKKLDAYNANLFLLKDIWKNNKQSQIKYLGWDDPEKIPFYPEADSFKASSSLCKYNTDKLVMNAEMIEYDFTEAYTNIMRIYKLPSNTYLKNKPTTDKVLGRMSEHQANPSKHPYRELSTFWFIQMDIEAIRKESTYAKKGSMLSLYGDVLSARNLILSEIELKLIFDFYNVKKLEVTDGHMFRTRKGMLDDYFQRVDKLKDIEAFRKNKTYKKMRNNLYGQIGKLELGDYGKKVFSFPIYNRALSSMVAGVFRDMMIRFEQKYVNSEYDLLFIRTDGIYFRKEVPEFEILASKGVVKKKIHTIGDQEFQMAEMNTYH
;
A
#
# COMPACT_ATOMS: atom_id res chain seq x y z
N MET A 1 -14.10 33.89 -8.52
CA MET A 1 -12.67 33.91 -8.12
C MET A 1 -12.15 35.31 -8.35
N SER A 2 -11.64 35.97 -7.32
CA SER A 2 -11.15 37.35 -7.42
C SER A 2 -9.86 37.41 -8.25
N LYS A 3 -9.46 38.61 -8.70
CA LYS A 3 -8.17 38.81 -9.39
C LYS A 3 -6.99 38.41 -8.49
N GLU A 4 -7.13 38.59 -7.19
CA GLU A 4 -6.12 38.27 -6.18
C GLU A 4 -5.98 36.76 -5.99
N ASP A 5 -7.10 36.03 -5.87
CA ASP A 5 -7.09 34.55 -5.80
C ASP A 5 -6.41 33.92 -7.02
N LYS A 6 -6.64 34.50 -8.21
CA LYS A 6 -6.02 34.03 -9.44
C LYS A 6 -4.50 34.21 -9.42
N LYS A 7 -4.02 35.36 -8.95
CA LYS A 7 -2.59 35.64 -8.83
C LYS A 7 -1.91 34.68 -7.85
N ILE A 8 -2.50 34.49 -6.67
CA ILE A 8 -2.00 33.54 -5.66
C ILE A 8 -1.92 32.12 -6.24
N ALA A 9 -2.95 31.69 -6.98
CA ALA A 9 -2.94 30.37 -7.61
C ALA A 9 -1.86 30.23 -8.69
N ASP A 10 -1.62 31.27 -9.49
CA ASP A 10 -0.60 31.25 -10.54
C ASP A 10 0.82 31.29 -9.95
N ASP A 11 1.05 32.06 -8.87
CA ASP A 11 2.32 32.11 -8.14
C ASP A 11 2.65 30.74 -7.51
N LEU A 12 1.66 30.09 -6.88
CA LEU A 12 1.82 28.73 -6.33
C LEU A 12 2.14 27.70 -7.41
N GLN A 13 1.58 27.86 -8.62
CA GLN A 13 1.89 26.98 -9.75
C GLN A 13 3.31 27.20 -10.26
N ALA A 14 3.80 28.44 -10.30
CA ALA A 14 5.17 28.75 -10.66
C ALA A 14 6.16 28.18 -9.63
N GLU A 15 5.88 28.35 -8.34
CA GLU A 15 6.70 27.81 -7.25
C GLU A 15 6.75 26.27 -7.29
N LEU A 16 5.61 25.61 -7.48
CA LEU A 16 5.56 24.14 -7.58
C LEU A 16 6.44 23.62 -8.72
N LYS A 17 6.35 24.24 -9.91
CA LYS A 17 7.17 23.87 -11.07
C LYS A 17 8.64 24.11 -10.80
N LYS A 18 9.00 25.26 -10.21
CA LYS A 18 10.39 25.58 -9.86
C LYS A 18 10.98 24.56 -8.90
N VAL A 19 10.29 24.26 -7.81
CA VAL A 19 10.78 23.31 -6.78
C VAL A 19 10.98 21.90 -7.34
N LEU A 20 10.07 21.47 -8.23
CA LEU A 20 10.14 20.15 -8.87
C LEU A 20 11.10 20.09 -10.08
N GLY A 21 11.62 21.23 -10.55
CA GLY A 21 12.44 21.32 -11.77
C GLY A 21 11.64 21.15 -13.07
N LEU A 22 10.39 21.59 -13.09
CA LEU A 22 9.42 21.44 -14.19
C LEU A 22 9.04 22.79 -14.83
N GLU A 23 9.92 23.80 -14.76
CA GLU A 23 9.66 25.17 -15.26
C GLU A 23 9.39 25.23 -16.77
N TYR A 24 9.85 24.23 -17.53
CA TYR A 24 9.56 24.09 -18.97
C TYR A 24 8.06 23.90 -19.27
N LEU A 25 7.25 23.53 -18.26
CA LEU A 25 5.80 23.38 -18.39
C LEU A 25 5.07 24.73 -18.26
N THR A 26 5.37 25.68 -19.15
CA THR A 26 4.90 27.07 -19.04
C THR A 26 3.37 27.20 -19.00
N LYS A 27 2.64 26.46 -19.85
CA LYS A 27 1.17 26.54 -19.96
C LYS A 27 0.38 25.51 -19.14
N LYS A 28 1.02 24.46 -18.64
CA LYS A 28 0.29 23.37 -17.95
C LYS A 28 0.09 23.70 -16.47
N LYS A 29 -1.13 23.55 -15.95
CA LYS A 29 -1.36 23.51 -14.51
C LYS A 29 -1.06 22.11 -13.98
N LEU A 30 -0.41 22.05 -12.83
CA LEU A 30 -0.04 20.82 -12.14
C LEU A 30 -0.89 20.68 -10.88
N ASP A 31 -1.76 19.68 -10.88
CA ASP A 31 -2.22 19.06 -9.65
C ASP A 31 -1.20 18.02 -9.18
N ALA A 32 -1.41 17.43 -7.99
CA ALA A 32 -0.52 16.41 -7.45
C ALA A 32 -0.40 15.18 -8.39
N TYR A 33 -1.47 14.84 -9.12
CA TYR A 33 -1.46 13.67 -9.99
C TYR A 33 -0.55 13.88 -11.20
N ASN A 34 -0.76 14.97 -11.93
CA ASN A 34 0.01 15.34 -13.11
C ASN A 34 1.45 15.72 -12.72
N ALA A 35 1.66 16.38 -11.58
CA ALA A 35 2.99 16.69 -11.07
C ALA A 35 3.84 15.42 -10.93
N ASN A 36 3.29 14.34 -10.38
CA ASN A 36 4.01 13.06 -10.28
C ASN A 36 4.42 12.52 -11.66
N LEU A 37 3.49 12.47 -12.61
CA LEU A 37 3.77 11.92 -13.94
C LEU A 37 4.79 12.75 -14.72
N PHE A 38 4.69 14.08 -14.66
CA PHE A 38 5.68 14.95 -15.30
C PHE A 38 7.04 14.87 -14.61
N LEU A 39 7.08 14.75 -13.28
CA LEU A 39 8.30 14.58 -12.53
C LEU A 39 9.00 13.26 -12.86
N LEU A 40 8.28 12.14 -12.83
CA LEU A 40 8.81 10.83 -13.21
C LEU A 40 9.32 10.84 -14.67
N LYS A 41 8.57 11.49 -15.58
CA LYS A 41 8.98 11.64 -16.98
C LYS A 41 10.25 12.46 -17.12
N ASP A 42 10.35 13.58 -16.39
CA ASP A 42 11.53 14.43 -16.39
C ASP A 42 12.76 13.68 -15.89
N ILE A 43 12.66 13.01 -14.74
CA ILE A 43 13.74 12.20 -14.19
C ILE A 43 14.14 11.09 -15.16
N TRP A 44 13.18 10.36 -15.72
CA TRP A 44 13.45 9.27 -16.67
C TRP A 44 14.17 9.76 -17.93
N LYS A 45 13.78 10.92 -18.47
CA LYS A 45 14.40 11.49 -19.67
C LYS A 45 15.79 12.06 -19.41
N ASN A 46 15.94 12.76 -18.29
CA ASN A 46 17.07 13.68 -18.08
C ASN A 46 18.12 13.15 -17.10
N ASN A 47 17.83 12.11 -16.31
CA ASN A 47 18.78 11.49 -15.39
C ASN A 47 19.10 10.03 -15.78
N LYS A 48 20.15 9.84 -16.59
CA LYS A 48 20.58 8.51 -17.08
C LYS A 48 21.10 7.57 -15.97
N GLN A 49 21.54 8.14 -14.85
CA GLN A 49 22.05 7.38 -13.69
C GLN A 49 20.92 6.90 -12.79
N SER A 50 19.74 7.53 -12.87
CA SER A 50 18.57 7.15 -12.09
C SER A 50 18.19 5.69 -12.30
N GLN A 51 17.78 5.04 -11.21
CA GLN A 51 17.21 3.69 -11.25
C GLN A 51 15.76 3.66 -11.74
N ILE A 52 15.13 4.82 -11.99
CA ILE A 52 13.75 4.93 -12.51
C ILE A 52 13.54 4.18 -13.84
N LYS A 53 14.60 3.97 -14.63
CA LYS A 53 14.54 3.17 -15.88
C LYS A 53 14.19 1.70 -15.66
N TYR A 54 14.34 1.20 -14.44
CA TYR A 54 13.93 -0.14 -14.03
C TYR A 54 12.53 -0.17 -13.42
N LEU A 55 11.83 0.96 -13.36
CA LEU A 55 10.60 1.09 -12.61
C LEU A 55 9.47 0.26 -13.22
N GLY A 56 9.28 0.28 -14.54
CA GLY A 56 8.15 -0.40 -15.16
C GLY A 56 8.19 -0.51 -16.67
N TRP A 57 7.00 -0.61 -17.26
CA TRP A 57 6.72 -0.64 -18.69
C TRP A 57 6.03 0.65 -19.12
N ASP A 58 6.11 0.95 -20.41
CA ASP A 58 5.56 2.17 -21.02
C ASP A 58 4.05 2.13 -21.24
N ASP A 59 3.47 0.93 -21.12
CA ASP A 59 2.05 0.65 -21.21
C ASP A 59 1.69 -0.47 -20.21
N PRO A 60 0.68 -0.29 -19.34
CA PRO A 60 0.17 -1.36 -18.48
C PRO A 60 -0.18 -2.65 -19.21
N GLU A 61 -0.69 -2.55 -20.46
CA GLU A 61 -1.09 -3.71 -21.26
C GLU A 61 0.11 -4.56 -21.73
N LYS A 62 1.33 -4.01 -21.70
CA LYS A 62 2.57 -4.71 -22.09
C LYS A 62 3.25 -5.44 -20.93
N ILE A 63 2.71 -5.36 -19.71
CA ILE A 63 3.31 -6.00 -18.54
C ILE A 63 3.14 -7.52 -18.68
N PRO A 64 4.23 -8.34 -18.63
CA PRO A 64 4.18 -9.78 -18.91
C PRO A 64 3.23 -10.59 -18.01
N PHE A 65 2.97 -10.08 -16.81
CA PHE A 65 1.98 -10.62 -15.90
C PHE A 65 1.30 -9.45 -15.19
N TYR A 66 -0.02 -9.39 -15.33
CA TYR A 66 -0.84 -8.34 -14.74
C TYR A 66 -1.65 -8.93 -13.60
N PRO A 67 -1.23 -8.80 -12.32
CA PRO A 67 -1.98 -9.36 -11.20
C PRO A 67 -3.35 -8.72 -11.16
N GLU A 68 -4.43 -9.50 -11.27
CA GLU A 68 -5.80 -8.97 -11.21
C GLU A 68 -6.13 -8.38 -9.84
N ALA A 69 -7.23 -7.62 -9.73
CA ALA A 69 -7.70 -7.10 -8.44
C ALA A 69 -7.91 -8.23 -7.40
N ASP A 70 -8.20 -9.44 -7.89
CA ASP A 70 -8.41 -10.66 -7.10
C ASP A 70 -7.13 -11.32 -6.57
N SER A 71 -5.95 -10.78 -6.91
CA SER A 71 -4.68 -11.19 -6.30
C SER A 71 -4.56 -10.77 -4.83
N PHE A 72 -5.60 -10.14 -4.28
CA PHE A 72 -5.75 -9.82 -2.89
C PHE A 72 -7.21 -9.61 -2.44
N LYS A 73 -7.63 -10.31 -1.40
CA LYS A 73 -9.00 -10.23 -0.85
C LYS A 73 -9.13 -9.45 0.47
N ALA A 74 -8.06 -9.13 1.20
CA ALA A 74 -8.20 -8.60 2.57
C ALA A 74 -8.26 -7.04 2.65
N SER A 75 -9.42 -6.42 2.39
CA SER A 75 -9.57 -4.95 2.48
C SER A 75 -9.01 -4.40 3.81
N SER A 76 -8.07 -3.44 3.75
CA SER A 76 -7.61 -2.67 4.91
C SER A 76 -8.49 -1.46 5.21
N SER A 77 -9.62 -1.33 4.50
CA SER A 77 -10.57 -0.24 4.65
C SER A 77 -11.89 -0.77 5.20
N LEU A 78 -12.47 0.01 6.13
CA LEU A 78 -13.78 -0.24 6.73
C LEU A 78 -13.87 -1.51 7.58
N CYS A 79 -12.74 -1.99 8.12
CA CYS A 79 -12.75 -3.10 9.07
C CYS A 79 -13.25 -2.63 10.43
N LYS A 80 -14.07 -3.46 11.08
CA LYS A 80 -14.82 -3.11 12.29
C LYS A 80 -14.71 -4.23 13.31
N TYR A 81 -14.50 -3.85 14.56
CA TYR A 81 -14.23 -4.75 15.68
C TYR A 81 -14.89 -4.19 16.93
N ASN A 82 -15.38 -5.07 17.81
CA ASN A 82 -15.94 -4.66 19.10
C ASN A 82 -16.92 -3.48 19.01
N THR A 83 -17.74 -3.41 17.94
CA THR A 83 -18.61 -2.26 17.67
C THR A 83 -19.73 -2.11 18.69
N ASP A 84 -20.07 -3.20 19.38
CA ASP A 84 -20.93 -3.23 20.56
C ASP A 84 -20.39 -2.40 21.73
N LYS A 85 -19.09 -2.09 21.74
CA LYS A 85 -18.44 -1.26 22.76
C LYS A 85 -18.35 0.22 22.38
N LEU A 86 -18.92 0.62 21.24
CA LEU A 86 -19.00 2.03 20.86
C LEU A 86 -20.00 2.75 21.74
N VAL A 87 -19.60 3.92 22.24
CA VAL A 87 -20.44 4.78 23.07
C VAL A 87 -20.45 6.17 22.45
N MET A 88 -21.65 6.70 22.20
CA MET A 88 -21.83 7.99 21.53
C MET A 88 -21.17 9.09 22.37
N ASN A 89 -20.49 10.02 21.70
CA ASN A 89 -19.73 11.12 22.32
C ASN A 89 -18.54 10.68 23.17
N ALA A 90 -18.22 9.38 23.27
CA ALA A 90 -17.01 8.95 23.95
C ALA A 90 -15.78 9.15 23.07
N GLU A 91 -14.61 9.25 23.69
CA GLU A 91 -13.34 9.38 22.98
C GLU A 91 -12.88 8.04 22.40
N MET A 92 -12.25 8.08 21.23
CA MET A 92 -11.46 7.00 20.65
C MET A 92 -10.10 7.53 20.23
N ILE A 93 -9.09 6.67 20.28
CA ILE A 93 -7.70 7.02 19.98
C ILE A 93 -7.34 6.43 18.61
N GLU A 94 -7.01 7.29 17.66
CA GLU A 94 -6.45 6.92 16.36
C GLU A 94 -4.92 6.96 16.44
N TYR A 95 -4.28 5.87 16.03
CA TYR A 95 -2.86 5.87 15.66
C TYR A 95 -2.73 5.79 14.14
N ASP A 96 -2.37 6.93 13.52
CA ASP A 96 -2.23 7.12 12.08
C ASP A 96 -0.77 6.92 11.64
N PHE A 97 -0.47 5.92 10.83
CA PHE A 97 0.90 5.64 10.42
C PHE A 97 1.49 6.75 9.54
N THR A 98 2.57 7.36 10.03
CA THR A 98 3.25 8.45 9.33
C THR A 98 3.90 7.93 8.04
N GLU A 99 3.35 8.34 6.90
CA GLU A 99 3.95 8.14 5.57
C GLU A 99 4.20 6.66 5.22
N ALA A 100 3.34 5.75 5.68
CA ALA A 100 3.57 4.30 5.61
C ALA A 100 4.01 3.78 4.22
N TYR A 101 3.22 4.05 3.18
CA TYR A 101 3.55 3.63 1.81
C TYR A 101 4.84 4.28 1.28
N THR A 102 5.10 5.53 1.65
CA THR A 102 6.33 6.25 1.30
C THR A 102 7.55 5.57 1.91
N ASN A 103 7.47 5.21 3.20
CA ASN A 103 8.54 4.52 3.90
C ASN A 103 8.83 3.15 3.28
N ILE A 104 7.78 2.39 2.91
CA ILE A 104 7.93 1.12 2.20
C ILE A 104 8.66 1.35 0.87
N MET A 105 8.22 2.33 0.07
CA MET A 105 8.81 2.63 -1.22
C MET A 105 10.30 3.04 -1.17
N ARG A 106 10.76 3.60 -0.05
CA ARG A 106 12.15 4.03 0.15
C ARG A 106 13.04 2.93 0.70
N ILE A 107 12.51 2.11 1.60
CA ILE A 107 13.31 1.22 2.44
C ILE A 107 13.45 -0.18 1.82
N TYR A 108 12.42 -0.65 1.10
CA TYR A 108 12.33 -2.01 0.59
C TYR A 108 12.95 -2.12 -0.80
N LYS A 109 13.50 -3.30 -1.12
CA LYS A 109 13.74 -3.68 -2.52
C LYS A 109 12.40 -3.97 -3.18
N LEU A 110 12.03 -3.18 -4.18
CA LEU A 110 10.74 -3.27 -4.86
C LEU A 110 10.86 -4.01 -6.21
N PRO A 111 9.81 -4.69 -6.69
CA PRO A 111 9.76 -5.34 -8.00
C PRO A 111 10.09 -4.35 -9.11
N SER A 112 11.04 -4.71 -9.96
CA SER A 112 11.45 -3.93 -11.13
C SER A 112 10.83 -4.49 -12.41
N ASN A 113 11.06 -3.82 -13.55
CA ASN A 113 10.64 -4.28 -14.86
C ASN A 113 11.39 -5.52 -15.40
N THR A 114 12.24 -6.15 -14.58
CA THR A 114 12.92 -7.39 -14.95
C THR A 114 12.07 -8.60 -14.56
N TYR A 115 11.24 -9.05 -15.49
CA TYR A 115 10.44 -10.28 -15.38
C TYR A 115 11.31 -11.53 -15.61
N LEU A 116 11.13 -12.54 -14.77
CA LEU A 116 11.80 -13.82 -14.88
C LEU A 116 10.76 -14.87 -15.31
N LYS A 117 10.95 -15.41 -16.52
CA LYS A 117 10.13 -16.50 -17.04
C LYS A 117 10.59 -17.82 -16.42
N ASN A 118 10.20 -18.07 -15.18
CA ASN A 118 10.45 -19.34 -14.51
C ASN A 118 9.33 -19.65 -13.50
N LYS A 119 8.68 -20.79 -13.67
CA LYS A 119 7.66 -21.30 -12.75
C LYS A 119 8.35 -21.96 -11.54
N PRO A 120 8.15 -21.48 -10.30
CA PRO A 120 8.66 -22.18 -9.12
C PRO A 120 7.92 -23.51 -8.93
N THR A 121 8.61 -24.54 -8.44
CA THR A 121 7.98 -25.79 -8.00
C THR A 121 7.25 -25.59 -6.67
N THR A 122 6.31 -26.48 -6.35
CA THR A 122 5.63 -26.49 -5.04
C THR A 122 6.64 -26.53 -3.89
N ASP A 123 7.63 -27.40 -3.94
CA ASP A 123 8.67 -27.51 -2.89
C ASP A 123 9.46 -26.20 -2.71
N LYS A 124 9.74 -25.50 -3.81
CA LYS A 124 10.46 -24.22 -3.76
C LYS A 124 9.61 -23.13 -3.11
N VAL A 125 8.30 -23.13 -3.37
CA VAL A 125 7.35 -22.23 -2.71
C VAL A 125 7.25 -22.55 -1.22
N LEU A 126 7.09 -23.82 -0.85
CA LEU A 126 7.02 -24.27 0.54
C LEU A 126 8.28 -23.89 1.32
N GLY A 127 9.47 -24.18 0.77
CA GLY A 127 10.75 -23.81 1.37
C GLY A 127 10.86 -22.30 1.62
N ARG A 128 10.44 -21.48 0.64
CA ARG A 128 10.42 -20.02 0.77
C ARG A 128 9.46 -19.54 1.88
N MET A 129 8.25 -20.12 1.97
CA MET A 129 7.30 -19.77 3.03
C MET A 129 7.84 -20.16 4.42
N SER A 130 8.46 -21.35 4.54
CA SER A 130 9.10 -21.78 5.78
C SER A 130 10.26 -20.88 6.21
N GLU A 131 11.11 -20.43 5.27
CA GLU A 131 12.18 -19.46 5.55
C GLU A 131 11.64 -18.14 6.13
N HIS A 132 10.52 -17.64 5.56
CA HIS A 132 9.87 -16.44 6.06
C HIS A 132 9.25 -16.62 7.45
N GLN A 133 8.77 -17.82 7.78
CA GLN A 133 8.25 -18.14 9.12
C GLN A 133 9.36 -18.32 10.16
N ALA A 134 10.50 -18.88 9.77
CA ALA A 134 11.62 -19.14 10.69
C ALA A 134 12.35 -17.87 11.15
N ASN A 135 12.19 -16.73 10.45
CA ASN A 135 12.81 -15.46 10.83
C ASN A 135 11.81 -14.30 10.97
N PRO A 136 10.86 -14.33 11.93
CA PRO A 136 9.83 -13.29 12.07
C PRO A 136 10.41 -11.89 12.39
N SER A 137 11.57 -11.83 13.03
CA SER A 137 12.25 -10.58 13.43
C SER A 137 12.96 -9.87 12.27
N LYS A 138 13.20 -10.55 11.14
CA LYS A 138 13.71 -9.95 9.92
C LYS A 138 12.51 -9.55 9.09
N HIS A 139 12.29 -8.26 8.84
CA HIS A 139 11.29 -7.76 7.88
C HIS A 139 11.34 -8.61 6.59
N PRO A 140 10.44 -9.59 6.40
CA PRO A 140 10.73 -10.75 5.53
C PRO A 140 10.80 -10.33 4.07
N TYR A 141 10.17 -9.21 3.75
CA TYR A 141 10.06 -8.67 2.40
C TYR A 141 11.11 -7.59 2.06
N ARG A 142 11.89 -7.11 3.05
CA ARG A 142 12.73 -5.91 2.88
C ARG A 142 13.85 -6.10 1.88
N GLU A 143 14.49 -7.26 1.92
CA GLU A 143 15.72 -7.56 1.18
C GLU A 143 15.53 -8.70 0.16
N LEU A 144 14.28 -9.03 -0.20
CA LEU A 144 13.98 -10.03 -1.22
C LEU A 144 14.78 -9.72 -2.49
N SER A 145 15.34 -10.75 -3.13
CA SER A 145 16.01 -10.63 -4.44
C SER A 145 15.02 -10.75 -5.61
N THR A 146 13.89 -11.42 -5.37
CA THR A 146 12.80 -11.60 -6.32
C THR A 146 11.47 -11.51 -5.57
N PHE A 147 10.45 -10.95 -6.23
CA PHE A 147 9.08 -10.89 -5.73
C PHE A 147 8.16 -11.80 -6.54
N TRP A 148 7.37 -12.66 -5.88
CA TRP A 148 6.64 -13.75 -6.55
C TRP A 148 5.13 -13.53 -6.49
N PHE A 149 4.48 -13.87 -7.60
CA PHE A 149 3.06 -14.21 -7.67
C PHE A 149 2.94 -15.67 -8.06
N ILE A 150 2.08 -16.40 -7.37
CA ILE A 150 1.99 -17.85 -7.48
C ILE A 150 0.54 -18.18 -7.80
N GLN A 151 0.33 -18.91 -8.89
CA GLN A 151 -0.96 -19.51 -9.21
C GLN A 151 -0.97 -20.92 -8.62
N MET A 152 -2.00 -21.24 -7.85
CA MET A 152 -2.05 -22.49 -7.10
C MET A 152 -3.47 -23.01 -6.86
N ASP A 153 -3.57 -24.30 -6.63
CA ASP A 153 -4.69 -24.93 -5.96
C ASP A 153 -4.36 -25.06 -4.47
N ILE A 154 -5.28 -24.64 -3.59
CA ILE A 154 -5.03 -24.58 -2.15
C ILE A 154 -6.24 -25.03 -1.34
N GLU A 155 -5.95 -25.78 -0.28
CA GLU A 155 -6.89 -26.07 0.81
C GLU A 155 -6.24 -25.70 2.13
N ALA A 156 -6.88 -24.83 2.91
CA ALA A 156 -6.39 -24.40 4.21
C ALA A 156 -7.54 -24.19 5.19
N ILE A 157 -7.31 -24.51 6.46
CA ILE A 157 -8.30 -24.37 7.54
C ILE A 157 -7.78 -23.33 8.53
N ARG A 158 -8.61 -22.35 8.90
CA ARG A 158 -8.25 -21.30 9.85
C ARG A 158 -7.69 -21.90 11.15
N LYS A 159 -6.60 -21.33 11.67
CA LYS A 159 -6.10 -21.70 13.00
C LYS A 159 -7.08 -21.20 14.06
N GLU A 160 -7.30 -21.96 15.14
CA GLU A 160 -8.24 -21.57 16.19
C GLU A 160 -7.96 -20.18 16.78
N SER A 161 -6.69 -19.80 16.88
CA SER A 161 -6.24 -18.50 17.37
C SER A 161 -6.43 -17.33 16.40
N THR A 162 -6.80 -17.59 15.15
CA THR A 162 -6.94 -16.56 14.10
C THR A 162 -8.32 -15.95 14.12
N TYR A 163 -8.42 -14.63 14.16
CA TYR A 163 -9.67 -13.89 13.97
C TYR A 163 -9.98 -13.73 12.47
N ALA A 164 -11.16 -14.16 12.02
CA ALA A 164 -11.60 -14.01 10.62
C ALA A 164 -13.12 -13.77 10.48
N LYS A 165 -13.76 -13.17 11.50
CA LYS A 165 -15.21 -12.91 11.48
C LYS A 165 -15.58 -11.84 10.44
N LYS A 166 -16.87 -11.73 10.07
CA LYS A 166 -17.40 -10.67 9.20
C LYS A 166 -16.89 -9.29 9.67
N GLY A 167 -16.27 -8.53 8.77
CA GLY A 167 -15.63 -7.24 9.08
C GLY A 167 -14.13 -7.28 9.38
N SER A 168 -13.54 -8.47 9.56
CA SER A 168 -12.08 -8.69 9.61
C SER A 168 -11.43 -8.51 8.24
N MET A 169 -10.14 -8.16 8.22
CA MET A 169 -9.33 -8.22 7.01
C MET A 169 -9.28 -9.65 6.44
N LEU A 170 -9.25 -10.69 7.28
CA LEU A 170 -9.21 -12.09 6.83
C LEU A 170 -10.59 -12.69 6.51
N SER A 171 -11.67 -11.90 6.62
CA SER A 171 -13.04 -12.40 6.43
C SER A 171 -13.29 -13.05 5.07
N LEU A 172 -12.63 -12.57 4.01
CA LEU A 172 -12.79 -13.12 2.66
C LEU A 172 -12.09 -14.47 2.43
N TYR A 173 -11.26 -14.94 3.38
CA TYR A 173 -10.70 -16.29 3.38
C TYR A 173 -11.58 -17.29 4.15
N GLY A 174 -12.46 -16.82 5.04
CA GLY A 174 -13.42 -17.65 5.79
C GLY A 174 -12.77 -18.63 6.77
N ASP A 175 -13.55 -19.58 7.29
CA ASP A 175 -13.01 -20.66 8.14
C ASP A 175 -12.25 -21.73 7.35
N VAL A 176 -12.67 -21.95 6.09
CA VAL A 176 -12.09 -22.91 5.16
C VAL A 176 -11.82 -22.19 3.84
N LEU A 177 -10.55 -22.09 3.48
CA LEU A 177 -10.12 -21.65 2.16
C LEU A 177 -9.95 -22.87 1.27
N SER A 178 -10.82 -23.03 0.27
CA SER A 178 -10.66 -24.01 -0.80
C SER A 178 -10.80 -23.29 -2.14
N ALA A 179 -9.73 -23.25 -2.92
CA ALA A 179 -9.71 -22.53 -4.19
C ALA A 179 -8.84 -23.26 -5.21
N ARG A 180 -9.26 -23.20 -6.49
CA ARG A 180 -8.47 -23.64 -7.64
C ARG A 180 -8.01 -22.44 -8.45
N ASN A 181 -6.82 -22.53 -9.03
CA ASN A 181 -6.20 -21.47 -9.83
C ASN A 181 -6.15 -20.10 -9.12
N LEU A 182 -6.00 -20.10 -7.80
CA LEU A 182 -5.88 -18.88 -7.02
C LEU A 182 -4.51 -18.25 -7.26
N ILE A 183 -4.47 -16.98 -7.65
CA ILE A 183 -3.23 -16.23 -7.82
C ILE A 183 -3.01 -15.34 -6.60
N LEU A 184 -1.89 -15.53 -5.90
CA LEU A 184 -1.53 -14.72 -4.74
C LEU A 184 -0.11 -14.19 -4.87
N SER A 185 0.13 -12.98 -4.35
CA SER A 185 1.50 -12.54 -4.09
C SER A 185 2.10 -13.33 -2.93
N GLU A 186 3.43 -13.41 -2.85
CA GLU A 186 4.11 -14.14 -1.77
C GLU A 186 3.78 -13.62 -0.37
N ILE A 187 3.42 -12.34 -0.24
CA ILE A 187 2.99 -11.74 1.04
C ILE A 187 1.66 -12.37 1.48
N GLU A 188 0.72 -12.50 0.55
CA GLU A 188 -0.61 -13.05 0.83
C GLU A 188 -0.54 -14.54 1.11
N LEU A 189 0.29 -15.26 0.36
CA LEU A 189 0.54 -16.67 0.64
C LEU A 189 1.16 -16.82 2.04
N LYS A 190 2.13 -15.99 2.43
CA LYS A 190 2.70 -16.03 3.79
C LYS A 190 1.63 -15.79 4.86
N LEU A 191 0.74 -14.83 4.66
CA LEU A 191 -0.37 -14.59 5.59
C LEU A 191 -1.26 -15.83 5.78
N ILE A 192 -1.56 -16.55 4.70
CA ILE A 192 -2.28 -17.82 4.78
C ILE A 192 -1.48 -18.84 5.60
N PHE A 193 -0.18 -19.01 5.36
CA PHE A 193 0.65 -19.92 6.16
C PHE A 193 0.74 -19.53 7.65
N ASP A 194 0.70 -18.23 7.95
CA ASP A 194 0.75 -17.72 9.33
C ASP A 194 -0.57 -17.93 10.09
N PHE A 195 -1.72 -17.80 9.41
CA PHE A 195 -3.03 -17.77 10.06
C PHE A 195 -3.94 -18.98 9.73
N TYR A 196 -3.55 -19.82 8.78
CA TYR A 196 -4.27 -21.01 8.37
C TYR A 196 -3.33 -22.23 8.39
N ASN A 197 -3.91 -23.39 8.67
CA ASN A 197 -3.30 -24.70 8.51
C ASN A 197 -3.51 -25.15 7.07
N VAL A 198 -2.48 -24.96 6.23
CA VAL A 198 -2.48 -25.42 4.83
C VAL A 198 -2.47 -26.95 4.80
N LYS A 199 -3.50 -27.55 4.20
CA LYS A 199 -3.68 -28.99 4.06
C LYS A 199 -3.21 -29.50 2.69
N LYS A 200 -3.46 -28.71 1.65
CA LYS A 200 -3.04 -28.99 0.28
C LYS A 200 -2.55 -27.72 -0.38
N LEU A 201 -1.46 -27.83 -1.13
CA LEU A 201 -0.93 -26.78 -1.98
C LEU A 201 -0.34 -27.40 -3.24
N GLU A 202 -0.80 -26.97 -4.41
CA GLU A 202 -0.23 -27.38 -5.70
C GLU A 202 0.02 -26.15 -6.57
N VAL A 203 1.26 -25.91 -6.97
CA VAL A 203 1.64 -24.75 -7.78
C VAL A 203 1.40 -25.03 -9.26
N THR A 204 0.47 -24.31 -9.87
CA THR A 204 0.07 -24.46 -11.28
C THR A 204 0.78 -23.48 -12.20
N ASP A 205 1.16 -22.29 -11.73
CA ASP A 205 2.02 -21.33 -12.43
C ASP A 205 2.73 -20.36 -11.46
N GLY A 206 3.66 -19.55 -11.95
CA GLY A 206 4.24 -18.47 -11.16
C GLY A 206 4.97 -17.41 -11.97
N HIS A 207 4.90 -16.19 -11.45
CA HIS A 207 5.40 -14.97 -12.07
C HIS A 207 6.38 -14.29 -11.12
N MET A 208 7.61 -14.09 -11.57
CA MET A 208 8.69 -13.59 -10.72
C MET A 208 9.27 -12.29 -11.27
N PHE A 209 9.52 -11.32 -10.40
CA PHE A 209 10.13 -10.03 -10.75
C PHE A 209 11.41 -9.85 -9.93
N ARG A 210 12.53 -9.46 -10.54
CA ARG A 210 13.70 -9.04 -9.74
C ARG A 210 13.36 -7.77 -8.99
N THR A 211 13.85 -7.66 -7.77
CA THR A 211 13.65 -6.47 -6.94
C THR A 211 14.89 -5.56 -6.99
N ARG A 212 14.68 -4.26 -6.76
CA ARG A 212 15.74 -3.24 -6.71
C ARG A 212 15.46 -2.23 -5.61
N LYS A 213 16.53 -1.74 -4.99
CA LYS A 213 16.47 -0.67 -3.99
C LYS A 213 16.67 0.68 -4.69
N GLY A 214 15.93 1.69 -4.25
CA GLY A 214 16.19 3.08 -4.63
C GLY A 214 15.69 3.49 -6.02
N MET A 215 14.72 2.76 -6.61
CA MET A 215 14.16 3.13 -7.93
C MET A 215 13.42 4.49 -7.93
N LEU A 216 13.00 4.97 -6.77
CA LEU A 216 12.24 6.20 -6.59
C LEU A 216 13.02 7.29 -5.82
N ASP A 217 14.33 7.09 -5.58
CA ASP A 217 15.14 8.00 -4.76
C ASP A 217 15.19 9.41 -5.35
N ASP A 218 15.47 9.54 -6.65
CA ASP A 218 15.49 10.85 -7.33
C ASP A 218 14.14 11.55 -7.30
N TYR A 219 13.04 10.78 -7.39
CA TYR A 219 11.69 11.32 -7.30
C TYR A 219 11.47 11.91 -5.91
N PHE A 220 11.78 11.15 -4.86
CA PHE A 220 11.59 11.57 -3.50
C PHE A 220 12.50 12.73 -3.11
N GLN A 221 13.74 12.76 -3.58
CA GLN A 221 14.65 13.88 -3.37
C GLN A 221 14.07 15.22 -3.86
N ARG A 222 13.28 15.20 -4.95
CA ARG A 222 12.62 16.40 -5.47
C ARG A 222 11.31 16.71 -4.74
N VAL A 223 10.50 15.69 -4.45
CA VAL A 223 9.22 15.87 -3.75
C VAL A 223 9.40 16.32 -2.30
N ASP A 224 10.45 15.86 -1.61
CA ASP A 224 10.72 16.21 -0.22
C ASP A 224 10.98 17.70 -0.01
N LYS A 225 11.46 18.41 -1.03
CA LYS A 225 11.62 19.87 -1.00
C LYS A 225 10.29 20.61 -0.80
N LEU A 226 9.16 20.00 -1.19
CA LEU A 226 7.83 20.57 -0.97
C LEU A 226 7.41 20.52 0.50
N LYS A 227 8.04 19.67 1.33
CA LYS A 227 7.72 19.53 2.75
C LYS A 227 7.99 20.82 3.52
N ASP A 228 9.02 21.56 3.14
CA ASP A 228 9.49 22.71 3.88
C ASP A 228 8.66 23.97 3.58
N ILE A 229 7.94 23.97 2.46
CA ILE A 229 7.10 25.08 2.00
C ILE A 229 5.72 25.00 2.64
N GLU A 230 5.37 26.01 3.44
CA GLU A 230 4.13 26.03 4.22
C GLU A 230 2.86 25.94 3.35
N ALA A 231 2.85 26.62 2.20
CA ALA A 231 1.70 26.59 1.30
C ALA A 231 1.38 25.17 0.79
N PHE A 232 2.41 24.40 0.43
CA PHE A 232 2.24 23.01 -0.04
C PHE A 232 1.90 22.02 1.07
N ARG A 233 2.26 22.33 2.32
CA ARG A 233 1.77 21.61 3.50
C ARG A 233 0.28 21.88 3.72
N LYS A 234 -0.13 23.15 3.74
CA LYS A 234 -1.52 23.57 3.97
C LYS A 234 -2.48 23.03 2.91
N ASN A 235 -2.10 23.11 1.62
CA ASN A 235 -2.93 22.62 0.53
C ASN A 235 -2.81 21.09 0.28
N LYS A 236 -2.03 20.39 1.11
CA LYS A 236 -1.81 18.93 1.08
C LYS A 236 -1.18 18.41 -0.23
N THR A 237 -0.57 19.26 -1.07
CA THR A 237 0.05 18.83 -2.33
C THR A 237 1.14 17.79 -2.09
N TYR A 238 2.04 18.06 -1.14
CA TYR A 238 3.11 17.13 -0.76
C TYR A 238 2.57 15.76 -0.31
N LYS A 239 1.53 15.74 0.54
CA LYS A 239 0.87 14.50 0.99
C LYS A 239 0.19 13.76 -0.17
N LYS A 240 -0.48 14.47 -1.09
CA LYS A 240 -1.16 13.85 -2.23
C LYS A 240 -0.16 13.22 -3.21
N MET A 241 0.94 13.91 -3.50
CA MET A 241 1.98 13.42 -4.42
C MET A 241 2.58 12.09 -3.93
N ARG A 242 2.98 11.99 -2.66
CA ARG A 242 3.56 10.74 -2.13
C ARG A 242 2.53 9.61 -2.05
N ASN A 243 1.31 9.89 -1.59
CA ASN A 243 0.31 8.85 -1.30
C ASN A 243 -0.22 8.24 -2.59
N ASN A 244 -0.34 9.03 -3.66
CA ASN A 244 -0.90 8.55 -4.91
C ASN A 244 0.14 7.88 -5.81
N LEU A 245 1.44 8.03 -5.54
CA LEU A 245 2.51 7.58 -6.42
C LEU A 245 2.44 6.08 -6.73
N TYR A 246 2.34 5.23 -5.71
CA TYR A 246 2.33 3.78 -5.92
C TYR A 246 1.09 3.34 -6.72
N GLY A 247 -0.07 3.96 -6.48
CA GLY A 247 -1.30 3.71 -7.24
C GLY A 247 -1.20 4.19 -8.69
N GLN A 248 -0.49 5.28 -8.97
CA GLN A 248 -0.20 5.73 -10.32
C GLN A 248 0.74 4.79 -11.08
N ILE A 249 1.76 4.26 -10.40
CA ILE A 249 2.67 3.25 -10.94
C ILE A 249 1.89 1.96 -11.21
N GLY A 250 0.96 1.57 -10.33
CA GLY A 250 0.13 0.37 -10.45
C GLY A 250 -1.11 0.49 -11.33
N LYS A 251 -1.21 1.50 -12.20
CA LYS A 251 -2.43 1.79 -12.96
C LYS A 251 -2.85 0.64 -13.90
N LEU A 252 -4.16 0.39 -13.96
CA LEU A 252 -4.86 -0.59 -14.83
C LEU A 252 -4.65 -0.35 -16.31
N GLU A 253 -4.89 0.88 -16.71
CA GLU A 253 -4.98 1.24 -18.11
C GLU A 253 -4.64 2.71 -18.28
N LEU A 254 -4.36 3.10 -19.52
CA LEU A 254 -4.20 4.49 -19.90
C LEU A 254 -5.33 4.91 -20.83
N GLY A 255 -6.08 5.94 -20.43
CA GLY A 255 -6.92 6.65 -21.38
C GLY A 255 -6.08 7.36 -22.45
N ASP A 256 -6.72 7.81 -23.53
CA ASP A 256 -6.07 8.32 -24.74
C ASP A 256 -5.04 9.42 -24.47
N TYR A 257 -5.38 10.39 -23.61
CA TYR A 257 -4.44 11.45 -23.22
C TYR A 257 -3.20 10.87 -22.51
N GLY A 258 -3.39 9.87 -21.66
CA GLY A 258 -2.31 9.15 -20.98
C GLY A 258 -1.40 8.41 -21.96
N LYS A 259 -1.96 7.67 -22.91
CA LYS A 259 -1.20 6.98 -23.97
C LYS A 259 -0.36 7.98 -24.78
N LYS A 260 -0.91 9.15 -25.11
CA LYS A 260 -0.20 10.20 -25.88
C LYS A 260 0.90 10.92 -25.09
N VAL A 261 0.65 11.26 -23.82
CA VAL A 261 1.52 12.18 -23.05
C VAL A 261 2.44 11.44 -22.09
N PHE A 262 2.01 10.28 -21.58
CA PHE A 262 2.64 9.55 -20.48
C PHE A 262 3.02 8.11 -20.84
N SER A 263 3.17 7.77 -22.13
CA SER A 263 3.81 6.52 -22.54
C SER A 263 5.33 6.59 -22.31
N PHE A 264 5.77 6.13 -21.15
CA PHE A 264 7.17 5.96 -20.73
C PHE A 264 7.24 4.97 -19.55
N PRO A 265 8.38 4.30 -19.30
CA PRO A 265 8.42 3.04 -18.57
C PRO A 265 8.33 3.18 -17.05
N ILE A 266 7.12 3.47 -16.55
CA ILE A 266 6.83 3.67 -15.12
C ILE A 266 5.71 2.78 -14.57
N TYR A 267 5.00 2.06 -15.43
CA TYR A 267 3.85 1.26 -14.99
C TYR A 267 4.32 -0.09 -14.49
N ASN A 268 4.02 -0.43 -13.24
CA ASN A 268 4.45 -1.66 -12.59
C ASN A 268 3.50 -2.04 -11.46
N ARG A 269 2.55 -2.93 -11.77
CA ARG A 269 1.58 -3.40 -10.80
C ARG A 269 2.17 -4.34 -9.75
N ALA A 270 3.23 -5.07 -10.06
CA ALA A 270 3.96 -5.88 -9.07
C ALA A 270 4.50 -4.99 -7.94
N LEU A 271 5.09 -3.84 -8.28
CA LEU A 271 5.55 -2.85 -7.30
C LEU A 271 4.41 -2.32 -6.44
N SER A 272 3.32 -1.86 -7.07
CA SER A 272 2.15 -1.37 -6.34
C SER A 272 1.57 -2.42 -5.40
N SER A 273 1.51 -3.68 -5.87
CA SER A 273 1.02 -4.81 -5.08
C SER A 273 1.91 -5.09 -3.87
N MET A 274 3.25 -5.11 -4.04
CA MET A 274 4.18 -5.30 -2.91
C MET A 274 4.08 -4.15 -1.90
N VAL A 275 4.04 -2.89 -2.35
CA VAL A 275 3.94 -1.72 -1.46
C VAL A 275 2.69 -1.80 -0.59
N ALA A 276 1.56 -2.12 -1.19
CA ALA A 276 0.31 -2.27 -0.46
C ALA A 276 0.32 -3.53 0.42
N GLY A 277 0.83 -4.67 -0.09
CA GLY A 277 0.91 -5.94 0.64
C GLY A 277 1.73 -5.87 1.91
N VAL A 278 2.91 -5.23 1.87
CA VAL A 278 3.77 -5.07 3.05
C VAL A 278 3.04 -4.33 4.17
N PHE A 279 2.31 -3.27 3.82
CA PHE A 279 1.56 -2.51 4.82
C PHE A 279 0.38 -3.32 5.38
N ARG A 280 -0.31 -4.09 4.53
CA ARG A 280 -1.45 -4.91 4.95
C ARG A 280 -1.05 -6.08 5.82
N ASP A 281 0.07 -6.73 5.55
CA ASP A 281 0.63 -7.76 6.44
C ASP A 281 0.81 -7.21 7.87
N MET A 282 1.33 -5.98 7.98
CA MET A 282 1.44 -5.29 9.26
C MET A 282 0.07 -5.01 9.90
N MET A 283 -0.90 -4.51 9.13
CA MET A 283 -2.26 -4.24 9.64
C MET A 283 -2.97 -5.50 10.14
N ILE A 284 -2.88 -6.61 9.40
CA ILE A 284 -3.46 -7.89 9.80
C ILE A 284 -2.82 -8.37 11.10
N ARG A 285 -1.49 -8.27 11.24
CA ARG A 285 -0.84 -8.66 12.50
C ARG A 285 -1.32 -7.83 13.70
N PHE A 286 -1.55 -6.53 13.52
CA PHE A 286 -2.14 -5.70 14.58
C PHE A 286 -3.60 -6.07 14.87
N GLU A 287 -4.41 -6.34 13.84
CA GLU A 287 -5.77 -6.86 14.03
C GLU A 287 -5.74 -8.12 14.91
N GLN A 288 -4.96 -9.11 14.52
CA GLN A 288 -4.90 -10.41 15.20
C GLN A 288 -4.40 -10.27 16.64
N LYS A 289 -3.43 -9.36 16.87
CA LYS A 289 -2.89 -9.08 18.20
C LYS A 289 -3.90 -8.39 19.13
N TYR A 290 -4.69 -7.45 18.60
CA TYR A 290 -5.45 -6.53 19.44
C TYR A 290 -6.97 -6.70 19.43
N VAL A 291 -7.53 -7.47 18.50
CA VAL A 291 -8.99 -7.65 18.39
C VAL A 291 -9.64 -8.16 19.68
N ASN A 292 -8.97 -9.07 20.39
CA ASN A 292 -9.43 -9.65 21.65
C ASN A 292 -8.64 -9.12 22.86
N SER A 293 -7.98 -7.97 22.73
CA SER A 293 -7.17 -7.37 23.82
C SER A 293 -7.99 -6.45 24.71
N GLU A 294 -7.44 -6.10 25.87
CA GLU A 294 -8.03 -5.16 26.82
C GLU A 294 -8.15 -3.70 26.32
N TYR A 295 -7.49 -3.39 25.20
CA TYR A 295 -7.43 -2.05 24.61
C TYR A 295 -8.63 -1.73 23.70
N ASP A 296 -9.44 -2.76 23.39
CA ASP A 296 -10.61 -2.69 22.53
C ASP A 296 -10.30 -2.05 21.18
N LEU A 297 -9.72 -2.84 20.26
CA LEU A 297 -9.64 -2.46 18.85
C LEU A 297 -11.05 -2.22 18.32
N LEU A 298 -11.29 -1.06 17.69
CA LEU A 298 -12.59 -0.64 17.16
C LEU A 298 -12.64 -0.69 15.64
N PHE A 299 -11.63 -0.07 15.01
CA PHE A 299 -11.60 0.08 13.56
C PHE A 299 -10.18 -0.01 13.01
N ILE A 300 -10.07 -0.46 11.76
CA ILE A 300 -8.91 -0.22 10.91
C ILE A 300 -9.42 0.50 9.65
N ARG A 301 -8.91 1.71 9.40
CA ARG A 301 -9.26 2.54 8.24
C ARG A 301 -8.00 2.94 7.48
N THR A 302 -7.66 2.18 6.45
CA THR A 302 -6.47 2.40 5.61
C THR A 302 -5.19 2.32 6.44
N ASP A 303 -4.67 3.47 6.89
CA ASP A 303 -3.45 3.66 7.67
C ASP A 303 -3.69 4.10 9.12
N GLY A 304 -4.95 4.21 9.55
CA GLY A 304 -5.33 4.48 10.93
C GLY A 304 -5.88 3.25 11.66
N ILE A 305 -5.44 3.04 12.90
CA ILE A 305 -5.95 2.01 13.82
C ILE A 305 -6.58 2.69 15.03
N TYR A 306 -7.80 2.29 15.39
CA TYR A 306 -8.62 2.97 16.39
C TYR A 306 -8.85 2.08 17.61
N PHE A 307 -8.62 2.63 18.81
CA PHE A 307 -8.77 1.94 20.09
C PHE A 307 -9.63 2.74 21.07
N ARG A 308 -10.19 2.07 22.08
CA ARG A 308 -10.82 2.77 23.24
C ARG A 308 -9.78 3.26 24.24
N LYS A 309 -8.66 2.55 24.38
CA LYS A 309 -7.62 2.84 25.36
C LYS A 309 -6.27 3.02 24.66
N GLU A 310 -5.38 3.73 25.34
CA GLU A 310 -4.00 3.85 24.90
C GLU A 310 -3.32 2.49 24.86
N VAL A 311 -2.56 2.23 23.80
CA VAL A 311 -1.83 0.98 23.64
C VAL A 311 -0.34 1.28 23.83
N PRO A 312 0.33 0.68 24.83
CA PRO A 312 1.73 1.02 25.16
C PRO A 312 2.69 0.92 23.97
N GLU A 313 2.52 -0.08 23.11
CA GLU A 313 3.31 -0.21 21.88
C GLU A 313 3.14 1.00 20.95
N PHE A 314 1.91 1.46 20.75
CA PHE A 314 1.63 2.60 19.88
C PHE A 314 2.04 3.94 20.50
N GLU A 315 2.02 4.08 21.83
CA GLU A 315 2.62 5.24 22.51
C GLU A 315 4.13 5.32 22.27
N ILE A 316 4.83 4.17 22.29
CA ILE A 316 6.25 4.10 21.92
C ILE A 316 6.45 4.45 20.45
N LEU A 317 5.58 3.97 19.54
CA LEU A 317 5.65 4.34 18.13
C LEU A 317 5.36 5.84 17.90
N ALA A 318 4.46 6.42 18.68
CA ALA A 318 4.09 7.84 18.60
C ALA A 318 5.25 8.73 19.06
N SER A 319 5.92 8.38 20.16
CA SER A 319 7.11 9.13 20.64
C SER A 319 8.28 9.08 19.64
N LYS A 320 8.33 8.05 18.79
CA LYS A 320 9.30 7.92 17.70
C LYS A 320 8.84 8.56 16.37
N GLY A 321 7.64 9.16 16.33
CA GLY A 321 7.06 9.77 15.13
C GLY A 321 6.60 8.77 14.05
N VAL A 322 6.59 7.48 14.36
CA VAL A 322 6.17 6.41 13.43
C VAL A 322 4.66 6.45 13.20
N VAL A 323 3.90 6.78 14.25
CA VAL A 323 2.46 7.05 14.17
C VAL A 323 2.15 8.44 14.72
N LYS A 324 1.04 9.02 14.29
CA LYS A 324 0.46 10.22 14.88
C LYS A 324 -0.75 9.81 15.70
N LYS A 325 -0.69 10.08 17.00
CA LYS A 325 -1.83 9.93 17.89
C LYS A 325 -2.81 11.07 17.67
N LYS A 326 -4.08 10.75 17.52
CA LYS A 326 -5.18 11.70 17.47
C LYS A 326 -6.32 11.19 18.36
N ILE A 327 -6.96 12.11 19.05
CA ILE A 327 -8.15 11.81 19.85
C ILE A 327 -9.36 12.28 19.06
N HIS A 328 -10.32 11.40 18.90
CA HIS A 328 -11.56 11.65 18.18
C HIS A 328 -12.74 11.44 19.11
N THR A 329 -13.76 12.28 19.00
CA THR A 329 -15.06 12.02 19.60
C THR A 329 -15.88 11.15 18.66
N ILE A 330 -16.44 10.06 19.16
CA ILE A 330 -17.32 9.18 18.38
C ILE A 330 -18.63 9.92 18.11
N GLY A 331 -18.96 10.13 16.83
CA GLY A 331 -20.20 10.77 16.39
C GLY A 331 -21.14 9.82 15.63
N ASP A 332 -22.23 10.38 15.12
CA ASP A 332 -23.29 9.64 14.42
C ASP A 332 -22.77 8.85 13.21
N GLN A 333 -21.78 9.37 12.48
CA GLN A 333 -21.21 8.68 11.32
C GLN A 333 -20.52 7.38 11.73
N GLU A 334 -19.68 7.40 12.77
CA GLU A 334 -19.03 6.21 13.32
C GLU A 334 -20.06 5.17 13.83
N PHE A 335 -21.14 5.64 14.46
CA PHE A 335 -22.23 4.79 14.93
C PHE A 335 -23.00 4.13 13.80
N GLN A 336 -23.47 4.91 12.82
CA GLN A 336 -24.18 4.40 11.66
C GLN A 336 -23.31 3.43 10.86
N MET A 337 -22.01 3.73 10.74
CA MET A 337 -21.06 2.81 10.13
C MET A 337 -20.98 1.48 10.90
N ALA A 338 -21.00 1.48 12.23
CA ALA A 338 -21.02 0.25 13.02
C ALA A 338 -22.32 -0.56 12.81
N GLU A 339 -23.47 0.12 12.70
CA GLU A 339 -24.79 -0.53 12.58
C GLU A 339 -25.10 -1.08 11.19
N MET A 340 -24.58 -0.48 10.10
CA MET A 340 -24.92 -0.82 8.71
C MET A 340 -24.56 -2.25 8.24
N ASN A 341 -24.07 -3.16 9.11
CA ASN A 341 -23.71 -4.54 8.73
C ASN A 341 -24.25 -5.64 9.67
N THR A 342 -25.09 -5.31 10.67
CA THR A 342 -25.78 -6.32 11.50
C THR A 342 -26.95 -7.00 10.77
N TYR A 343 -27.42 -6.43 9.66
CA TYR A 343 -28.40 -7.04 8.77
C TYR A 343 -27.76 -7.28 7.40
N HIS A 344 -27.33 -8.52 7.14
CA HIS A 344 -27.22 -9.20 5.83
C HIS A 344 -26.46 -10.52 6.02
#